data_AF-A0A1H2CM67-F1
#
_entry.id   AF-A0A1H2CM67-F1
#
_cell.length_a   1.000
_cell.length_b   1.000
_cell.length_c   1.000
_cell.angle_alpha   90.00
_cell.angle_beta   90.00
_cell.angle_gamma   90.00
#
_symmetry.space_group_name_H-M   'P 1'
#
loop_
_entity.id
_entity.type
_entity.pdbx_description
1 polymer ?
#
loop_
_entity_poly.entity_id
_entity_poly.type
_entity_poly.pdbx_seq_one_letter_code
_entity_poly.pdbx_strand_id
1 'polypeptide(L)'
;MIPRSQNFRGYLGGWFSAETDLRLYIEACERVPAWLAESNQGVLDFRAELATHIRESSLPPRPNDSQWGTDEWLRDLWFDAFGPEAPPGDPYPVPADQWGRERLTDYMLHAVDEDEEGSSEGAAAWLAARGLTAQGVYDAVSGETVRRPEPEGYAEHLRRLTEAGLREA
;
A
#
# COMPACT_ATOMS: atom_id res chain seq x y z
N MET A 1 -7.57 20.88 2.50
CA MET A 1 -8.05 19.55 2.12
C MET A 1 -7.72 19.37 0.65
N ILE A 2 -7.13 18.24 0.28
CA ILE A 2 -6.98 17.87 -1.13
C ILE A 2 -8.17 16.96 -1.45
N PRO A 3 -9.19 17.45 -2.18
CA PRO A 3 -10.23 16.58 -2.68
C PRO A 3 -9.57 15.51 -3.54
N ARG A 4 -9.92 14.23 -3.31
CA ARG A 4 -9.44 13.13 -4.15
C ARG A 4 -9.66 13.48 -5.62
N SER A 5 -8.60 13.48 -6.40
CA SER A 5 -8.69 13.74 -7.84
C SER A 5 -9.48 12.62 -8.53
N GLN A 6 -9.99 12.91 -9.73
CA GLN A 6 -10.64 11.88 -10.55
C GLN A 6 -9.65 10.75 -10.88
N ASN A 7 -8.38 11.10 -11.10
CA ASN A 7 -7.30 10.15 -11.34
C ASN A 7 -7.11 9.20 -10.16
N PHE A 8 -7.00 9.74 -8.94
CA PHE A 8 -6.81 8.95 -7.74
C PHE A 8 -7.99 8.03 -7.46
N ARG A 9 -9.22 8.51 -7.63
CA ARG A 9 -10.42 7.66 -7.51
C ARG A 9 -10.44 6.55 -8.55
N GLY A 10 -10.04 6.83 -9.79
CA GLY A 10 -10.00 5.85 -10.87
C GLY A 10 -8.96 4.75 -10.65
N TYR A 11 -7.74 5.12 -10.24
CA TYR A 11 -6.70 4.16 -9.91
C TYR A 11 -7.04 3.36 -8.65
N LEU A 12 -7.41 4.03 -7.55
CA LEU A 12 -7.71 3.36 -6.28
C LEU A 12 -8.95 2.46 -6.37
N GLY A 13 -10.01 2.90 -7.05
CA GLY A 13 -11.26 2.14 -7.17
C GLY A 13 -11.27 1.10 -8.29
N GLY A 14 -10.28 1.13 -9.19
CA GLY A 14 -10.12 0.22 -10.30
C GLY A 14 -8.87 -0.65 -10.13
N TRP A 15 -7.76 -0.20 -10.70
CA TRP A 15 -6.50 -0.94 -10.74
C TRP A 15 -5.93 -1.33 -9.37
N PHE A 16 -6.17 -0.53 -8.33
CA PHE A 16 -5.59 -0.75 -7.00
C PHE A 16 -6.67 -1.05 -5.94
N SER A 17 -7.68 -1.84 -6.30
CA SER A 17 -8.69 -2.36 -5.36
C SER A 17 -8.72 -3.89 -5.38
N ALA A 18 -8.02 -4.52 -4.44
CA ALA A 18 -8.10 -5.97 -4.24
C ALA A 18 -9.52 -6.44 -3.87
N GLU A 19 -10.31 -5.58 -3.21
CA GLU A 19 -11.71 -5.84 -2.86
C GLU A 19 -12.64 -5.85 -4.09
N THR A 20 -12.32 -5.08 -5.13
CA THR A 20 -13.14 -4.99 -6.35
C THR A 20 -12.75 -6.06 -7.37
N ASP A 21 -11.45 -6.16 -7.67
CA ASP A 21 -10.91 -7.10 -8.65
C ASP A 21 -9.47 -7.45 -8.29
N LEU A 22 -9.31 -8.58 -7.59
CA LEU A 22 -8.02 -9.08 -7.15
C LEU A 22 -7.05 -9.36 -8.30
N ARG A 23 -7.56 -9.85 -9.45
CA ARG A 23 -6.70 -10.12 -10.61
C ARG A 23 -6.16 -8.83 -11.18
N LEU A 24 -7.02 -7.81 -11.31
CA LEU A 24 -6.63 -6.50 -11.79
C LEU A 24 -5.63 -5.83 -10.83
N TYR A 25 -5.82 -6.02 -9.52
CA TYR A 25 -4.87 -5.56 -8.49
C TYR A 25 -3.47 -6.13 -8.68
N ILE A 26 -3.36 -7.45 -8.84
CA ILE A 26 -2.10 -8.14 -9.06
C ILE A 26 -1.45 -7.65 -10.35
N GLU A 27 -2.21 -7.61 -11.46
CA GLU A 27 -1.72 -7.10 -12.75
C GLU A 27 -1.21 -5.66 -12.63
N ALA A 28 -1.92 -4.80 -11.90
CA ALA A 28 -1.49 -3.42 -11.69
C ALA A 28 -0.13 -3.36 -10.99
N CYS A 29 0.04 -4.08 -9.88
CA CYS A 29 1.28 -4.09 -9.10
C CYS A 29 2.48 -4.56 -9.92
N GLU A 30 2.29 -5.55 -10.78
CA GLU A 30 3.34 -6.07 -11.68
C GLU A 30 3.64 -5.11 -12.84
N ARG A 31 2.66 -4.31 -13.26
CA ARG A 31 2.77 -3.39 -14.39
C ARG A 31 3.33 -2.02 -14.02
N VAL A 32 3.22 -1.60 -12.75
CA VAL A 32 3.73 -0.29 -12.28
C VAL A 32 5.19 -0.03 -12.70
N PRO A 33 6.15 -0.96 -12.58
CA PRO A 33 7.52 -0.72 -13.05
C PRO A 33 7.60 -0.31 -14.52
N ALA A 34 6.82 -0.95 -15.40
CA ALA A 34 6.75 -0.58 -16.81
C ALA A 34 6.12 0.80 -17.01
N TRP A 35 5.01 1.09 -16.32
CA TRP A 35 4.38 2.42 -16.38
C TRP A 35 5.31 3.54 -15.90
N LEU A 36 6.12 3.30 -14.87
CA LEU A 36 7.12 4.25 -14.39
C LEU A 36 8.25 4.45 -15.41
N ALA A 37 8.74 3.37 -16.03
CA ALA A 37 9.73 3.46 -17.10
C ALA A 37 9.21 4.21 -18.34
N GLU A 38 7.92 4.08 -18.64
CA GLU A 38 7.21 4.81 -19.70
C GLU A 38 6.87 6.26 -19.33
N SER A 39 7.19 6.72 -18.11
CA SER A 39 6.79 8.03 -17.59
C SER A 39 5.27 8.27 -17.69
N ASN A 40 4.48 7.24 -17.37
CA ASN A 40 3.02 7.33 -17.37
C ASN A 40 2.56 8.37 -16.34
N GLN A 41 2.08 9.51 -16.83
CA GLN A 41 1.67 10.64 -15.98
C GLN A 41 0.57 10.27 -14.99
N GLY A 42 -0.39 9.43 -15.38
CA GLY A 42 -1.48 9.02 -14.49
C GLY A 42 -0.98 8.27 -13.26
N VAL A 43 0.00 7.38 -13.44
CA VAL A 43 0.64 6.64 -12.33
C VAL A 43 1.52 7.55 -11.48
N LEU A 44 2.24 8.50 -12.09
CA LEU A 44 3.05 9.47 -11.36
C LEU A 44 2.19 10.38 -10.48
N ASP A 45 1.07 10.89 -11.02
CA ASP A 45 0.11 11.71 -10.28
C ASP A 45 -0.56 10.90 -9.17
N PHE A 46 -0.93 9.64 -9.45
CA PHE A 46 -1.48 8.73 -8.45
C PHE A 46 -0.48 8.49 -7.30
N ARG A 47 0.79 8.19 -7.61
CA ARG A 47 1.85 8.01 -6.62
C ARG A 47 2.01 9.25 -5.74
N ALA A 48 2.05 10.44 -6.32
CA ALA A 48 2.21 11.68 -5.58
C ALA A 48 1.01 11.97 -4.64
N GLU A 49 -0.21 11.71 -5.12
CA GLU A 49 -1.43 11.88 -4.33
C GLU A 49 -1.54 10.82 -3.22
N LEU A 50 -1.15 9.56 -3.48
CA LEU A 50 -1.08 8.50 -2.47
C LEU A 50 -0.11 8.87 -1.34
N ALA A 51 1.10 9.33 -1.67
CA ALA A 51 2.07 9.79 -0.67
C ALA A 51 1.49 10.92 0.20
N THR A 52 0.73 11.82 -0.42
CA THR A 52 0.09 12.93 0.29
C THR A 52 -1.01 12.44 1.24
N HIS A 53 -1.84 11.50 0.79
CA HIS A 53 -2.87 10.89 1.64
C HIS A 53 -2.28 10.14 2.84
N ILE A 54 -1.15 9.45 2.65
CA ILE A 54 -0.43 8.78 3.76
C ILE A 54 0.18 9.80 4.73
N ARG A 55 0.87 10.82 4.22
CA ARG A 55 1.50 11.86 5.04
C ARG A 55 0.50 12.64 5.90
N GLU A 56 -0.67 12.92 5.35
CA GLU A 56 -1.67 13.81 5.95
C GLU A 56 -2.86 13.04 6.53
N SER A 57 -2.79 11.70 6.56
CA SER A 57 -3.90 10.81 6.97
C SER A 57 -5.24 11.28 6.39
N SER A 58 -5.24 11.75 5.14
CA SER A 58 -6.35 12.57 4.62
C SER A 58 -7.37 11.78 3.82
N LEU A 59 -7.13 10.48 3.60
CA LEU A 59 -8.16 9.57 3.11
C LEU A 59 -9.09 9.19 4.28
N PRO A 60 -10.41 9.36 4.16
CA PRO A 60 -11.34 8.96 5.22
C PRO A 60 -11.24 7.46 5.53
N PRO A 61 -11.58 7.05 6.76
CA PRO A 61 -11.56 5.64 7.12
C PRO A 61 -12.45 4.79 6.20
N ARG A 62 -11.96 3.59 5.84
CA ARG A 62 -12.77 2.58 5.17
C ARG A 62 -13.95 2.15 6.06
N PRO A 63 -15.04 1.59 5.49
CA PRO A 63 -16.14 1.07 6.29
C PRO A 63 -15.66 0.04 7.32
N ASN A 64 -16.06 0.22 8.58
CA ASN A 64 -15.68 -0.63 9.72
C ASN A 64 -14.17 -0.65 10.05
N ASP A 65 -13.40 0.33 9.56
CA ASP A 65 -11.98 0.48 9.89
C ASP A 65 -11.74 1.75 10.71
N SER A 66 -10.60 1.79 11.40
CA SER A 66 -10.09 3.00 12.03
C SER A 66 -9.36 3.87 10.99
N GLN A 67 -9.10 5.13 11.33
CA GLN A 67 -8.20 5.95 10.50
C GLN A 67 -6.82 5.29 10.42
N TRP A 68 -6.30 4.79 11.54
CA TRP A 68 -5.01 4.10 11.58
C TRP A 68 -4.98 2.89 10.64
N GLY A 69 -6.00 2.03 10.69
CA GLY A 69 -6.08 0.86 9.81
C GLY A 69 -6.18 1.23 8.33
N THR A 70 -6.82 2.36 8.01
CA THR A 70 -6.86 2.87 6.63
C THR A 70 -5.50 3.40 6.18
N ASP A 71 -4.78 4.13 7.04
CA ASP A 71 -3.43 4.60 6.73
C ASP A 71 -2.46 3.42 6.54
N GLU A 72 -2.59 2.38 7.36
CA GLU A 72 -1.80 1.15 7.23
C GLU A 72 -2.10 0.43 5.90
N TRP A 73 -3.37 0.35 5.50
CA TRP A 73 -3.74 -0.21 4.20
C TRP A 73 -3.15 0.60 3.03
N LEU A 74 -3.08 1.94 3.14
CA LEU A 74 -2.42 2.76 2.12
C LEU A 74 -0.90 2.52 2.06
N ARG A 75 -0.26 2.20 3.19
CA ARG A 75 1.16 1.80 3.21
C ARG A 75 1.37 0.43 2.56
N ASP A 76 0.44 -0.51 2.75
CA ASP A 76 0.47 -1.81 2.07
C ASP A 76 0.35 -1.62 0.56
N LEU A 77 -0.62 -0.82 0.12
CA LEU A 77 -0.77 -0.47 -1.28
C LEU A 77 0.47 0.23 -1.84
N TRP A 78 1.06 1.16 -1.09
CA TRP A 78 2.31 1.80 -1.51
C TRP A 78 3.43 0.79 -1.71
N PHE A 79 3.59 -0.13 -0.75
CA PHE A 79 4.58 -1.20 -0.84
C PHE A 79 4.33 -2.08 -2.07
N ASP A 80 3.08 -2.45 -2.33
CA ASP A 80 2.69 -3.32 -3.44
C ASP A 80 2.87 -2.69 -4.81
N ALA A 81 2.55 -1.40 -4.94
CA ALA A 81 2.68 -0.68 -6.20
C ALA A 81 4.11 -0.17 -6.43
N PHE A 82 4.76 0.42 -5.42
CA PHE A 82 5.95 1.26 -5.60
C PHE A 82 7.22 0.74 -4.93
N GLY A 83 7.10 -0.27 -4.06
CA GLY A 83 8.25 -0.96 -3.47
C GLY A 83 8.53 -0.57 -2.01
N PRO A 84 9.69 -1.01 -1.47
CA PRO A 84 9.96 -1.01 -0.03
C PRO A 84 10.32 0.36 0.55
N GLU A 85 10.65 1.34 -0.29
CA GLU A 85 10.94 2.70 0.16
C GLU A 85 9.67 3.36 0.69
N ALA A 86 9.72 3.93 1.88
CA ALA A 86 8.56 4.59 2.49
C ALA A 86 8.05 5.76 1.63
N PRO A 87 6.73 6.04 1.65
CA PRO A 87 6.18 7.23 1.04
C PRO A 87 6.87 8.50 1.56
N PRO A 88 7.20 9.48 0.69
CA PRO A 88 7.88 10.70 1.11
C PRO A 88 7.12 11.46 2.19
N GLY A 89 7.75 11.59 3.36
CA GLY A 89 7.20 12.32 4.51
C GLY A 89 6.17 11.53 5.32
N ASP A 90 6.07 10.20 5.14
CA ASP A 90 5.25 9.35 6.01
C ASP A 90 5.66 9.52 7.48
N PRO A 91 4.75 9.94 8.38
CA PRO A 91 5.05 10.11 9.80
C PRO A 91 5.25 8.78 10.55
N TYR A 92 4.76 7.65 10.02
CA TYR A 92 4.79 6.35 10.70
C TYR A 92 5.21 5.21 9.75
N PRO A 93 6.39 5.29 9.12
CA PRO A 93 6.81 4.32 8.11
C PRO A 93 6.86 2.90 8.69
N VAL A 94 6.64 1.92 7.82
CA VAL A 94 6.87 0.51 8.17
C VAL A 94 8.36 0.20 8.07
N PRO A 95 8.99 -0.36 9.12
CA PRO A 95 10.35 -0.86 9.04
C PRO A 95 10.52 -1.86 7.89
N ALA A 96 11.58 -1.70 7.09
CA ALA A 96 11.77 -2.48 5.87
C ALA A 96 11.87 -4.00 6.14
N ASP A 97 12.34 -4.39 7.33
CA ASP A 97 12.52 -5.77 7.76
C ASP A 97 11.24 -6.47 8.23
N GLN A 98 10.13 -5.73 8.36
CA GLN A 98 8.82 -6.31 8.71
C GLN A 98 8.07 -6.88 7.51
N TRP A 99 8.34 -6.37 6.31
CA TRP A 99 7.66 -6.78 5.08
C TRP A 99 7.96 -8.24 4.73
N GLY A 100 6.92 -9.01 4.40
CA GLY A 100 7.04 -10.43 4.06
C GLY A 100 7.47 -11.31 5.25
N ARG A 101 7.31 -10.83 6.48
CA ARG A 101 7.64 -11.56 7.73
C ARG A 101 6.56 -11.38 8.79
N GLU A 102 6.46 -10.17 9.33
CA GLU A 102 5.46 -9.79 10.33
C GLU A 102 4.26 -9.13 9.65
N ARG A 103 4.52 -8.48 8.51
CA ARG A 103 3.55 -7.73 7.72
C ARG A 103 3.42 -8.31 6.33
N LEU A 104 2.19 -8.66 5.98
CA LEU A 104 1.80 -9.19 4.69
C LEU A 104 0.82 -8.23 4.03
N THR A 105 0.95 -8.09 2.72
CA THR A 105 0.09 -7.23 1.90
C THR A 105 -0.85 -8.07 1.04
N ASP A 106 -1.85 -7.44 0.40
CA ASP A 106 -2.79 -8.14 -0.47
C ASP A 106 -2.06 -8.83 -1.64
N TYR A 107 -1.00 -8.22 -2.19
CA TYR A 107 -0.19 -8.90 -3.21
C TYR A 107 0.48 -10.16 -2.67
N MET A 108 1.12 -10.09 -1.49
CA MET A 108 1.77 -11.27 -0.88
C MET A 108 0.79 -12.41 -0.59
N LEU A 109 -0.43 -12.08 -0.17
CA LEU A 109 -1.44 -13.08 0.20
C LEU A 109 -2.08 -13.78 -1.00
N HIS A 110 -1.99 -13.19 -2.19
CA HIS A 110 -2.80 -13.61 -3.34
C HIS A 110 -2.03 -13.84 -4.64
N ALA A 111 -0.84 -13.27 -4.76
CA ALA A 111 0.02 -13.41 -5.94
C ALA A 111 1.20 -14.35 -5.71
N VAL A 112 1.50 -14.71 -4.45
CA VAL A 112 2.66 -15.51 -4.06
C VAL A 112 2.18 -16.83 -3.46
N ASP A 113 2.69 -17.93 -3.98
CA ASP A 113 2.49 -19.29 -3.47
C ASP A 113 3.82 -19.88 -2.97
N GLU A 114 3.81 -21.14 -2.50
CA GLU A 114 5.00 -21.87 -2.04
C GLU A 114 6.06 -21.97 -3.14
N ASP A 115 5.63 -22.09 -4.40
CA ASP A 115 6.48 -22.21 -5.57
C ASP A 115 6.14 -21.22 -6.70
N GLU A 116 7.02 -21.16 -7.71
CA GLU A 116 6.86 -20.28 -8.88
C GLU A 116 5.68 -20.70 -9.77
N GLU A 117 5.24 -21.96 -9.74
CA GLU A 117 4.16 -22.46 -10.61
C GLU A 117 2.78 -22.04 -10.09
N GLY A 118 2.62 -21.92 -8.76
CA GLY A 118 1.42 -21.41 -8.11
C GLY A 118 1.35 -19.87 -8.01
N SER A 119 2.49 -19.19 -8.13
CA SER A 119 2.58 -17.73 -8.07
C SER A 119 2.13 -17.05 -9.37
N SER A 120 1.76 -15.77 -9.32
CA SER A 120 1.47 -15.00 -10.53
C SER A 120 2.71 -14.83 -11.41
N GLU A 121 2.51 -14.60 -12.72
CA GLU A 121 3.61 -14.50 -13.69
C GLU A 121 4.66 -13.44 -13.33
N GLY A 122 4.26 -12.32 -12.72
CA GLY A 122 5.17 -11.26 -12.30
C GLY A 122 5.70 -11.38 -10.87
N ALA A 123 5.25 -12.36 -10.07
CA ALA A 123 5.59 -12.49 -8.65
C ALA A 123 7.11 -12.58 -8.41
N ALA A 124 7.81 -13.38 -9.21
CA ALA A 124 9.26 -13.55 -9.06
C ALA A 124 10.02 -12.22 -9.21
N ALA A 125 9.67 -11.42 -10.23
CA ALA A 125 10.25 -10.10 -10.44
C ALA A 125 9.85 -9.10 -9.35
N TRP A 126 8.58 -9.15 -8.92
CA TRP A 126 8.04 -8.29 -7.88
C TRP A 126 8.72 -8.53 -6.52
N LEU A 127 8.95 -9.80 -6.15
CA LEU A 127 9.64 -10.22 -4.93
C LEU A 127 11.11 -9.79 -4.95
N ALA A 128 11.79 -10.03 -6.07
CA ALA A 128 13.20 -9.65 -6.23
C ALA A 128 13.41 -8.14 -6.06
N ALA A 129 12.51 -7.32 -6.61
CA ALA A 129 12.55 -5.86 -6.47
C ALA A 129 12.38 -5.38 -5.01
N ARG A 130 11.84 -6.24 -4.12
CA ARG A 130 11.58 -5.95 -2.70
C ARG A 130 12.55 -6.67 -1.76
N GLY A 131 13.49 -7.44 -2.29
CA GLY A 131 14.41 -8.25 -1.47
C GLY A 131 13.70 -9.36 -0.70
N LEU A 132 12.59 -9.87 -1.24
CA LEU A 132 11.79 -10.94 -0.66
C LEU A 132 11.97 -12.25 -1.43
N THR A 133 11.54 -13.36 -0.81
CA THR A 133 11.53 -14.70 -1.41
C THR A 133 10.15 -15.31 -1.25
N ALA A 134 9.68 -16.10 -2.23
CA ALA A 134 8.38 -16.75 -2.18
C ALA A 134 8.21 -17.60 -0.90
N GLN A 135 9.18 -18.49 -0.61
CA GLN A 135 9.19 -19.29 0.61
C GLN A 135 9.07 -18.44 1.88
N GLY A 136 9.86 -17.38 2.00
CA GLY A 136 9.83 -16.51 3.18
C GLY A 136 8.47 -15.83 3.39
N VAL A 137 7.83 -15.41 2.30
CA VAL A 137 6.46 -14.87 2.35
C VAL A 137 5.47 -15.97 2.72
N TYR A 138 5.53 -17.14 2.07
CA TYR A 138 4.63 -18.27 2.34
C TYR A 138 4.71 -18.74 3.80
N ASP A 139 5.91 -18.87 4.35
CA ASP A 139 6.14 -19.20 5.75
C ASP A 139 5.47 -18.17 6.68
N ALA A 140 5.55 -16.88 6.32
CA ALA A 140 4.92 -15.80 7.07
C ALA A 140 3.38 -15.79 6.95
N VAL A 141 2.81 -16.19 5.80
CA VAL A 141 1.35 -16.32 5.60
C VAL A 141 0.73 -17.34 6.55
N SER A 142 1.47 -18.38 6.91
CA SER A 142 1.04 -19.36 7.92
C SER A 142 1.07 -18.84 9.36
N GLY A 143 1.71 -17.70 9.58
CA GLY A 143 1.83 -17.02 10.87
C GLY A 143 0.70 -16.03 11.15
N GLU A 144 0.66 -15.51 12.38
CA GLU A 144 -0.28 -14.46 12.77
C GLU A 144 0.13 -13.14 12.09
N THR A 145 -0.73 -12.58 11.23
CA THR A 145 -0.46 -11.29 10.59
C THR A 145 -0.59 -10.17 11.64
N VAL A 146 0.47 -9.39 11.83
CA VAL A 146 0.49 -8.36 12.87
C VAL A 146 -0.14 -7.08 12.34
N ARG A 147 -1.35 -6.76 12.79
CA ARG A 147 -1.85 -5.38 12.72
C ARG A 147 -1.09 -4.55 13.75
N ARG A 148 -0.32 -3.56 13.28
CA ARG A 148 0.37 -2.63 14.17
C ARG A 148 -0.66 -1.85 15.01
N PRO A 149 -0.46 -1.74 16.33
CA PRO A 149 -1.30 -0.86 17.13
C PRO A 149 -1.16 0.58 16.68
N GLU A 150 -2.19 1.38 16.95
CA GLU A 150 -2.11 2.83 16.76
C GLU A 150 -0.91 3.38 17.56
N PRO A 151 -0.01 4.17 16.94
CA PRO A 151 1.15 4.70 17.63
C PRO A 151 0.75 5.78 18.63
N GLU A 152 1.55 5.94 19.68
CA GLU A 152 1.35 7.00 20.67
C GLU A 152 1.36 8.39 19.98
N GLY A 153 0.42 9.24 20.38
CA GLY A 153 0.30 10.60 19.81
C GLY A 153 -0.35 10.67 18.43
N TYR A 154 -0.83 9.55 17.87
CA TYR A 154 -1.53 9.53 16.59
C TYR A 154 -2.78 10.41 16.59
N ALA A 155 -3.65 10.29 17.59
CA ALA A 155 -4.84 11.15 17.72
C ALA A 155 -4.49 12.65 17.75
N GLU A 156 -3.40 13.03 18.41
CA GLU A 156 -2.90 14.40 18.45
C GLU A 156 -2.33 14.85 17.10
N HIS A 157 -1.66 13.96 16.38
CA HIS A 157 -1.24 14.19 15.01
C HIS A 157 -2.45 14.47 14.10
N LEU A 158 -3.50 13.65 14.17
CA LEU A 158 -4.73 13.87 13.40
C LEU A 158 -5.35 15.23 13.73
N ARG A 159 -5.46 15.57 15.01
CA ARG A 159 -5.98 16.88 15.45
C ARG A 159 -5.21 18.04 14.83
N ARG A 160 -3.87 18.00 14.85
CA ARG A 160 -3.02 19.04 14.25
C ARG A 160 -3.22 19.15 12.73
N LEU A 161 -3.40 18.02 12.04
CA LEU A 161 -3.70 18.02 10.61
C LEU A 161 -5.08 18.64 10.31
N THR A 162 -6.07 18.38 11.16
CA THR A 162 -7.40 19.01 11.05
C THR A 162 -7.31 20.53 11.30
N GLU A 163 -6.61 20.96 12.34
CA GLU A 163 -6.38 22.38 12.65
C GLU A 163 -5.64 23.11 11.52
N ALA A 164 -4.71 22.43 10.84
CA ALA A 164 -4.02 22.93 9.66
C ALA A 164 -4.86 22.90 8.37
N GLY A 165 -6.08 22.37 8.42
CA GLY A 165 -6.97 22.24 7.27
C GLY A 165 -6.50 21.21 6.22
N LEU A 166 -5.61 20.29 6.59
CA LEU A 166 -5.07 19.25 5.70
C LEU A 166 -6.01 18.04 5.59
N ARG A 167 -6.73 17.70 6.67
CA ARG A 167 -7.78 16.68 6.70
C ARG A 167 -9.12 17.23 7.18
N GLU A 168 -10.20 16.50 6.90
CA GLU A 168 -11.51 16.74 7.53
C GLU A 168 -11.52 16.22 8.97
N ALA A 169 -12.38 16.82 9.79
CA ALA A 169 -12.59 16.45 11.19
C ALA A 169 -13.47 15.21 11.31
#